data_AF-A0A961EKP7-F1
#
_entry.id   AF-A0A961EKP7-F1
#
_cell.length_a   1.000
_cell.length_b   1.000
_cell.length_c   1.000
_cell.angle_alpha   90.00
_cell.angle_beta   90.00
_cell.angle_gamma   90.00
#
_symmetry.space_group_name_H-M   'P 1'
#
loop_
_entity.id
_entity.type
_entity.pdbx_description
1 polymer ?
#
loop_
_entity_poly.entity_id
_entity_poly.type
_entity_poly.pdbx_seq_one_letter_code
_entity_poly.pdbx_strand_id
1 'polypeptide(L)'
;MDCHYYDAGVCRSCTRMGMPYADQLRDKQSAAAAVLAAHVAPAAWRDPFAGTESGFRNKAKLVTGGAPGEVTVGILDARGRGVDLRDCGLYEAPLQAAMTPVVRIVEDLRLLPYDVP
;
A
#
# COMPACT_ATOMS: atom_id res chain seq x y z
N MET A 1 3.99 -5.96 10.48
CA MET A 1 4.95 -5.42 9.47
C MET A 1 5.59 -4.14 10.01
N ASP A 2 6.90 -3.95 9.84
CA ASP A 2 7.57 -2.65 9.99
C ASP A 2 7.67 -1.92 8.63
N CYS A 3 7.38 -0.62 8.59
CA CYS A 3 7.35 0.15 7.35
C CYS A 3 7.94 1.55 7.55
N HIS A 4 9.15 1.75 7.04
CA HIS A 4 9.89 3.01 7.17
C HIS A 4 9.15 4.21 6.56
N TYR A 5 8.36 4.03 5.50
CA TYR A 5 7.55 5.11 4.93
C TYR A 5 6.44 5.59 5.88
N TYR A 6 5.89 4.66 6.67
CA TYR A 6 4.91 5.01 7.70
C TYR A 6 5.61 5.72 8.85
N ASP A 7 6.75 5.21 9.31
CA ASP A 7 7.50 5.81 10.41
C ASP A 7 7.98 7.23 10.06
N ALA A 8 8.43 7.44 8.82
CA ALA A 8 8.87 8.74 8.31
C ALA A 8 7.73 9.73 8.03
N GLY A 9 6.46 9.32 8.14
CA GLY A 9 5.33 10.22 7.91
C GLY A 9 4.97 10.49 6.44
N VAL A 10 5.70 9.90 5.49
CA VAL A 10 5.56 10.19 4.06
C VAL A 10 4.45 9.37 3.38
N CYS A 11 3.99 8.27 3.99
CA CYS A 11 2.88 7.47 3.50
C CYS A 11 1.91 7.08 4.61
N ARG A 12 0.60 7.19 4.35
CA ARG A 12 -0.48 6.83 5.28
C ARG A 12 -1.52 5.89 4.66
N SER A 13 -1.20 5.27 3.53
CA SER A 13 -2.12 4.34 2.84
C SER A 13 -2.47 3.11 3.70
N CYS A 14 -1.58 2.66 4.57
CA CYS A 14 -1.84 1.60 5.54
C CYS A 14 -2.44 2.19 6.83
N THR A 15 -3.76 2.40 6.86
CA THR A 15 -4.46 3.11 7.94
C THR A 15 -4.48 2.41 9.31
N ARG A 16 -4.09 1.13 9.37
CA ARG A 16 -4.01 0.32 10.59
C ARG A 16 -2.57 -0.08 10.94
N MET A 17 -1.56 0.53 10.31
CA MET A 17 -0.16 0.26 10.65
C MET A 17 0.10 0.54 12.14
N GLY A 18 0.89 -0.32 12.79
CA GLY A 18 1.15 -0.27 14.23
C GLY A 18 0.11 -0.97 15.11
N MET A 19 -1.04 -1.37 14.57
CA MET A 19 -2.02 -2.20 15.28
C MET A 19 -1.67 -3.69 15.13
N PRO A 20 -1.66 -4.49 16.21
CA PRO A 20 -1.46 -5.94 16.11
C PRO A 20 -2.43 -6.58 15.12
N TYR A 21 -1.93 -7.50 14.28
CA TYR A 21 -2.74 -8.05 13.19
C TYR A 21 -4.00 -8.78 13.67
N ALA A 22 -3.92 -9.49 14.78
CA ALA A 22 -5.06 -10.15 15.43
C ALA A 22 -6.17 -9.14 15.83
N ASP A 23 -5.78 -7.95 16.29
CA ASP A 23 -6.71 -6.88 16.63
C ASP A 23 -7.38 -6.32 15.37
N GLN A 24 -6.62 -6.13 14.29
CA GLN A 24 -7.19 -5.69 13.01
C GLN A 24 -8.25 -6.68 12.47
N LEU A 25 -8.00 -7.99 12.61
CA LEU A 25 -8.94 -9.02 12.19
C LEU A 25 -10.19 -9.04 13.06
N ARG A 26 -10.01 -8.99 14.39
CA ARG A 26 -11.13 -8.93 15.35
C ARG A 26 -12.00 -7.70 15.08
N ASP A 27 -11.41 -6.53 14.96
CA ASP A 27 -12.14 -5.28 14.75
C ASP A 27 -12.93 -5.30 13.43
N LYS A 28 -12.35 -5.84 12.36
CA LYS A 28 -13.06 -6.02 11.06
C LYS A 28 -14.25 -6.97 11.20
N GLN A 29 -14.07 -8.10 11.88
CA GLN A 29 -15.14 -9.07 12.08
C GLN A 29 -16.26 -8.50 12.96
N SER A 30 -15.92 -7.85 14.07
CA SER A 30 -16.89 -7.19 14.95
C SER A 30 -17.68 -6.11 14.21
N ALA A 31 -17.02 -5.30 13.38
CA ALA A 31 -17.70 -4.28 12.58
C ALA A 31 -18.65 -4.91 11.55
N ALA A 32 -18.22 -5.95 10.84
CA ALA A 32 -19.08 -6.66 9.87
C ALA A 32 -20.28 -7.34 10.55
N ALA A 33 -20.07 -7.98 11.71
CA ALA A 33 -21.13 -8.61 12.49
C ALA A 33 -22.15 -7.60 13.01
N ALA A 34 -21.70 -6.43 13.47
CA ALA A 34 -22.60 -5.35 13.89
C ALA A 34 -23.48 -4.85 12.73
N VAL A 35 -22.90 -4.63 11.54
CA VAL A 35 -23.65 -4.18 10.35
C VAL A 35 -24.69 -5.21 9.91
N LEU A 36 -24.39 -6.50 10.06
CA LEU A 36 -25.25 -7.60 9.58
C LEU A 36 -26.11 -8.23 10.68
N ALA A 37 -26.18 -7.63 11.88
CA ALA A 37 -26.81 -8.25 13.04
C ALA A 37 -28.29 -8.63 12.84
N ALA A 38 -29.02 -7.90 12.00
CA ALA A 38 -30.42 -8.20 11.67
C ALA A 38 -30.59 -9.33 10.63
N HIS A 39 -29.51 -9.73 9.94
CA HIS A 39 -29.56 -10.65 8.80
C HIS A 39 -28.75 -11.93 9.02
N VAL A 40 -27.79 -11.92 9.95
CA VAL A 40 -26.87 -13.04 10.19
C VAL A 40 -26.84 -13.35 11.68
N ALA A 41 -27.19 -14.59 12.04
CA ALA A 41 -27.14 -15.04 13.42
C ALA A 41 -25.69 -15.02 13.97
N PRO A 42 -25.48 -14.68 15.25
CA PRO A 42 -24.15 -14.68 15.86
C PRO A 42 -23.39 -16.00 15.69
N ALA A 43 -24.09 -17.13 15.75
CA ALA A 43 -23.52 -18.47 15.60
C ALA A 43 -23.08 -18.82 14.16
N ALA A 44 -23.45 -18.02 13.16
CA ALA A 44 -23.05 -18.25 11.76
C ALA A 44 -21.64 -17.73 11.45
N TRP A 45 -21.09 -16.87 12.31
CA TRP A 45 -19.75 -16.32 12.14
C TRP A 45 -18.69 -17.38 12.45
N ARG A 46 -17.73 -17.53 11.54
CA ARG A 46 -16.55 -18.38 11.71
C ARG A 46 -15.33 -17.52 12.06
N ASP A 47 -14.23 -18.17 12.38
CA ASP A 47 -12.96 -17.49 12.55
C ASP A 47 -12.54 -16.75 11.27
N PRO A 48 -11.92 -15.57 11.39
CA PRO A 48 -11.48 -14.80 10.24
C PRO A 48 -10.36 -15.53 9.50
N PHE A 49 -10.43 -15.54 8.17
CA PHE A 49 -9.32 -16.03 7.35
C PHE A 49 -8.19 -14.99 7.34
N ALA A 50 -7.07 -15.34 7.99
CA ALA A 50 -5.88 -14.51 8.07
C ALA A 50 -4.96 -14.71 6.85
N GLY A 51 -4.46 -13.62 6.28
CA GLY A 51 -3.44 -13.63 5.23
C GLY A 51 -2.05 -13.28 5.78
N THR A 52 -1.06 -13.18 4.89
CA THR A 52 0.26 -12.64 5.27
C THR A 52 0.17 -11.14 5.53
N GLU A 53 0.99 -10.63 6.45
CA GLU A 53 1.05 -9.20 6.76
C GLU A 53 1.84 -8.37 5.74
N SER A 54 2.61 -9.01 4.86
CA SER A 54 3.46 -8.41 3.84
C SER A 54 3.40 -9.21 2.54
N GLY A 55 3.85 -8.58 1.45
CA GLY A 55 3.97 -9.23 0.14
C GLY A 55 2.64 -9.72 -0.47
N PHE A 56 1.50 -9.32 0.07
CA PHE A 56 0.19 -9.85 -0.34
C PHE A 56 -0.43 -9.13 -1.53
N ARG A 57 0.20 -8.07 -2.07
CA ARG A 57 -0.27 -7.37 -3.27
C ARG A 57 0.50 -7.83 -4.50
N ASN A 58 -0.22 -8.49 -5.39
CA ASN A 58 0.26 -8.90 -6.72
C ASN A 58 0.12 -7.79 -7.80
N LYS A 59 -0.41 -6.62 -7.43
CA LYS A 59 -0.59 -5.48 -8.34
C LYS A 59 -0.42 -4.15 -7.61
N ALA A 60 0.35 -3.27 -8.24
CA ALA A 60 0.51 -1.87 -7.85
C ALA A 60 0.14 -0.94 -9.03
N LYS A 61 -0.51 0.18 -8.72
CA LYS A 61 -0.69 1.30 -9.65
C LYS A 61 -0.07 2.50 -8.99
N LEU A 62 1.03 2.99 -9.57
CA LEU A 62 1.85 4.03 -8.98
C LEU A 62 1.88 5.24 -9.91
N VAL A 63 1.89 6.41 -9.30
CA VAL A 63 2.08 7.67 -10.01
C VAL A 63 3.56 7.86 -10.28
N THR A 64 3.91 8.27 -11.50
CA THR A 64 5.25 8.72 -11.85
C THR A 64 5.28 10.25 -11.75
N GLY A 65 6.05 10.77 -10.79
CA GLY A 65 6.24 12.20 -10.57
C GLY A 65 7.73 12.56 -10.50
N GLY A 66 8.04 13.75 -9.96
CA GLY A 66 9.41 14.25 -9.85
C GLY A 66 9.90 14.87 -11.17
N ALA A 67 11.19 14.74 -11.45
CA ALA A 67 11.81 15.28 -12.65
C ALA A 67 12.82 14.29 -13.25
N PRO A 68 13.19 14.40 -14.54
CA PRO A 68 14.24 13.57 -15.11
C PRO A 68 15.55 13.65 -14.31
N GLY A 69 16.07 12.51 -13.89
CA GLY A 69 17.21 12.34 -12.97
C GLY A 69 16.81 12.06 -11.52
N GLU A 70 15.57 12.37 -11.14
CA GLU A 70 15.00 12.22 -9.79
C GLU A 70 13.50 11.84 -9.85
N VAL A 71 13.15 10.88 -10.71
CA VAL A 71 11.75 10.43 -10.84
C VAL A 71 11.33 9.65 -9.60
N THR A 72 10.08 9.84 -9.21
CA THR A 72 9.45 9.12 -8.09
C THR A 72 8.39 8.18 -8.64
N VAL A 73 8.31 6.97 -8.09
CA VAL A 73 7.26 6.01 -8.42
C VAL A 73 6.54 5.56 -7.15
N GLY A 74 5.34 6.09 -6.95
CA GLY A 74 4.56 5.81 -5.74
C GLY A 74 3.20 6.52 -5.69
N ILE A 75 3.03 7.42 -4.73
CA ILE A 75 1.79 8.21 -4.54
C ILE A 75 2.10 9.71 -4.62
N LEU A 76 1.06 10.53 -4.56
CA LEU A 76 1.20 11.97 -4.35
C LEU A 76 0.94 12.29 -2.87
N ASP A 77 1.72 13.22 -2.32
CA ASP A 77 1.43 13.81 -1.01
C ASP A 77 0.25 14.79 -1.08
N ALA A 78 -0.11 15.38 0.06
CA ALA A 78 -1.21 16.35 0.13
C ALA A 78 -0.98 17.65 -0.66
N ARG A 79 0.23 17.88 -1.19
CA ARG A 79 0.63 19.02 -2.02
C ARG A 79 0.89 18.61 -3.48
N GLY A 80 0.46 17.43 -3.90
CA GLY A 80 0.68 16.94 -5.26
C GLY A 80 2.11 16.50 -5.56
N ARG A 81 3.01 16.43 -4.57
CA ARG A 81 4.41 16.02 -4.80
C ARG A 81 4.53 14.51 -4.80
N GLY A 82 5.29 13.97 -5.74
CA GLY A 82 5.59 12.55 -5.80
C GLY A 82 6.33 12.05 -4.55
N VAL A 83 5.81 10.97 -3.97
CA VAL A 83 6.45 10.19 -2.91
C VAL A 83 6.83 8.84 -3.49
N ASP A 84 8.13 8.55 -3.49
CA ASP A 84 8.63 7.27 -3.96
C ASP A 84 8.30 6.15 -2.97
N LEU A 85 7.64 5.09 -3.44
CA LEU A 85 7.23 3.93 -2.64
C LEU A 85 7.67 2.62 -3.28
N ARG A 86 8.80 2.61 -3.97
CA ARG A 86 9.28 1.44 -4.71
C ARG A 86 9.60 0.24 -3.81
N ASP A 87 9.98 0.51 -2.56
CA ASP A 87 10.30 -0.51 -1.56
C ASP A 87 9.10 -0.83 -0.64
N CYS A 88 7.88 -0.54 -1.07
CA CYS A 88 6.68 -0.83 -0.29
C CYS A 88 6.57 -2.33 0.00
N GLY A 89 6.61 -2.71 1.29
CA GLY A 89 6.58 -4.10 1.76
C GLY A 89 5.28 -4.87 1.50
N LEU A 90 4.30 -4.25 0.84
CA LEU A 90 3.06 -4.91 0.44
C LEU A 90 3.20 -5.68 -0.88
N TYR A 91 4.16 -5.32 -1.73
CA TYR A 91 4.31 -5.95 -3.04
C TYR A 91 4.97 -7.31 -2.93
N GLU A 92 4.49 -8.28 -3.69
CA GLU A 92 5.18 -9.56 -3.85
C GLU A 92 6.58 -9.37 -4.46
N ALA A 93 7.50 -10.28 -4.14
CA ALA A 93 8.91 -10.14 -4.55
C ALA A 93 9.11 -9.94 -6.06
N PRO A 94 8.40 -10.64 -6.98
CA PRO A 94 8.52 -10.38 -8.41
C PRO A 94 8.14 -8.95 -8.80
N LEU A 95 7.09 -8.39 -8.18
CA LEU A 95 6.64 -7.02 -8.44
C LEU A 95 7.64 -5.98 -7.93
N GLN A 96 8.23 -6.18 -6.73
CA GLN A 96 9.31 -5.32 -6.24
C GLN A 96 10.54 -5.37 -7.14
N ALA A 97 10.96 -6.58 -7.55
CA ALA A 97 12.12 -6.77 -8.41
C ALA A 97 11.96 -6.09 -9.78
N ALA A 98 10.73 -6.03 -10.31
CA ALA A 98 10.43 -5.35 -11.57
C ALA A 98 10.48 -3.82 -11.48
N MET A 99 10.34 -3.23 -10.29
CA MET A 99 10.27 -1.78 -10.13
C MET A 99 11.58 -1.09 -10.51
N THR A 100 12.71 -1.64 -10.05
CA THR A 100 14.03 -1.06 -10.32
C THR A 100 14.43 -0.94 -11.79
N PRO A 101 14.33 -2.01 -12.61
CA PRO A 101 14.63 -1.88 -14.03
C PRO A 101 13.66 -0.94 -14.75
N VAL A 102 12.37 -0.90 -14.38
CA VAL A 102 11.39 0.02 -14.98
C VAL A 102 11.77 1.47 -14.72
N VAL A 103 12.09 1.83 -13.48
CA VAL A 103 12.47 3.22 -13.15
C VAL A 103 13.78 3.61 -13.81
N ARG A 104 14.76 2.69 -13.87
CA ARG A 104 16.01 2.96 -14.59
C ARG A 104 15.76 3.29 -16.07
N ILE A 105 14.86 2.56 -16.73
CA ILE A 105 14.51 2.84 -18.14
C ILE A 105 13.87 4.22 -18.28
N VAL A 106 12.96 4.60 -17.38
CA VAL A 106 12.33 5.93 -17.38
C VAL A 106 13.39 7.03 -17.25
N GLU A 107 14.38 6.83 -16.38
CA GLU A 107 15.48 7.76 -16.15
C GLU A 107 16.46 7.86 -17.32
N ASP A 108 16.90 6.71 -17.84
CA ASP A 108 17.83 6.63 -18.97
C ASP A 108 17.25 7.31 -20.22
N LEU A 109 15.94 7.16 -20.44
CA LEU A 109 15.21 7.80 -21.53
C LEU A 109 14.80 9.25 -21.25
N ARG A 110 15.07 9.75 -20.03
CA ARG A 110 14.71 11.11 -19.59
C ARG A 110 13.22 11.43 -19.83
N LEU A 111 12.35 10.44 -19.64
CA LEU A 111 10.92 10.63 -19.86
C LEU A 111 10.37 11.62 -18.84
N LEU A 112 9.57 12.57 -19.33
CA LEU A 112 8.92 13.55 -18.46
C LEU A 112 7.83 12.86 -17.62
N PRO A 113 7.88 12.97 -16.29
CA PRO A 113 6.78 12.55 -15.44
C PRO A 113 5.51 13.37 -15.69
N TYR A 114 4.40 12.94 -15.12
CA TYR A 114 3.17 13.73 -15.19
C TYR A 114 3.34 15.05 -14.44
N ASP A 115 2.86 16.14 -15.04
CA ASP A 115 2.64 17.41 -14.35
C ASP A 115 1.24 17.39 -13.73
N VAL A 116 1.19 17.13 -12.43
CA VAL A 116 -0.04 16.96 -11.65
C VAL A 116 -0.07 17.97 -10.50
N PRO A 117 -1.20 18.65 -10.28
CA PRO A 117 -1.34 19.73 -9.30
C PRO A 117 -1.26 19.26 -7.84
#